data_AF-A0A2H9SMY5-F1
#
_entry.id   AF-A0A2H9SMY5-F1
#
_cell.length_a   1.000
_cell.length_b   1.000
_cell.length_c   1.000
_cell.angle_alpha   90.00
_cell.angle_beta   90.00
_cell.angle_gamma   90.00
#
_symmetry.space_group_name_H-M   'P 1'
#
loop_
_entity.id
_entity.type
_entity.pdbx_description
1 polymer ?
#
loop_
_entity_poly.entity_id
_entity_poly.type
_entity_poly.pdbx_seq_one_letter_code
_entity_poly.pdbx_strand_id
1 'polypeptide(L)'
;LLISCRYKCPKKGKCFVPYHINEAGTWQIGAGKQPYPLFGLNLFRYYGASNVVYVAEGEKAAAAFQYLDLLGVTSPFGADSYAKTDWSPLKAYQQFVILPDHDASGQKYAEEVAKTLLLMNSEASISVCSLPGLPDGGDIVDWLKSQEELADWDGFEPIQPEVAEYLKVRLLKLVEQHKQRYQSIFPEVQNQEIEPDSSENCLSQVPAFPSDAWPPVIWE
;
A
#
# COMPACT_ATOMS: atom_id res chain seq x y z
N LEU A 1 -5.70 8.52 12.15
CA LEU A 1 -5.16 7.15 11.95
C LEU A 1 -6.32 6.20 11.68
N LEU A 2 -6.09 5.23 10.81
CA LEU A 2 -7.02 4.15 10.46
C LEU A 2 -6.26 2.83 10.55
N ILE A 3 -6.87 1.80 11.14
CA ILE A 3 -6.37 0.43 11.19
C ILE A 3 -7.50 -0.48 10.71
N SER A 4 -7.18 -1.39 9.80
CA SER A 4 -8.11 -2.41 9.30
C SER A 4 -7.72 -3.77 9.88
N CYS A 5 -8.58 -4.32 10.75
CA CYS A 5 -8.34 -5.64 11.33
C CYS A 5 -8.97 -6.71 10.43
N ARG A 6 -8.16 -7.64 9.91
CA ARG A 6 -8.62 -8.79 9.13
C ARG A 6 -8.93 -9.97 10.06
N TYR A 7 -10.11 -10.55 9.90
CA TYR A 7 -10.54 -11.76 10.60
C TYR A 7 -10.82 -12.88 9.61
N LYS A 8 -10.58 -14.13 10.03
CA LYS A 8 -11.09 -15.31 9.32
C LYS A 8 -12.58 -15.42 9.58
N CYS A 9 -13.40 -15.33 8.54
CA CYS A 9 -14.84 -15.49 8.65
C CYS A 9 -15.26 -16.86 8.09
N PRO A 10 -15.94 -17.71 8.86
CA PRO A 10 -16.37 -19.05 8.45
C PRO A 10 -17.23 -19.05 7.17
N LYS A 11 -18.04 -18.01 6.95
CA LYS A 11 -18.99 -17.95 5.82
C LYS A 11 -18.45 -17.22 4.59
N LYS A 12 -17.57 -16.22 4.77
CA LYS A 12 -17.08 -15.34 3.69
C LYS A 12 -15.57 -15.47 3.43
N GLY A 13 -14.89 -16.39 4.11
CA GLY A 13 -13.43 -16.55 4.09
C GLY A 13 -12.70 -15.48 4.91
N LYS A 14 -12.98 -14.19 4.65
CA LYS A 14 -12.38 -13.04 5.35
C LYS A 14 -13.40 -11.95 5.69
N CYS A 15 -13.25 -11.31 6.84
CA CYS A 15 -13.94 -10.08 7.23
C CYS A 15 -12.92 -9.01 7.60
N PHE A 16 -13.27 -7.74 7.39
CA PHE A 16 -12.44 -6.60 7.79
C PHE A 16 -13.27 -5.71 8.71
N VAL A 17 -12.71 -5.37 9.87
CA VAL A 17 -13.30 -4.39 10.79
C VAL A 17 -12.36 -3.20 10.87
N PRO A 18 -12.74 -2.05 10.30
CA PRO A 18 -11.97 -0.83 10.44
C PRO A 18 -12.10 -0.20 11.81
N TYR A 19 -11.04 0.47 12.21
CA TYR A 19 -10.95 1.28 13.42
C TYR A 19 -10.26 2.58 13.10
N HIS A 20 -10.86 3.70 13.51
CA HIS A 20 -10.25 5.02 13.35
C HIS A 20 -10.17 5.75 14.67
N ILE A 21 -9.29 6.76 14.73
CA ILE A 21 -9.26 7.72 15.82
C ILE A 21 -10.12 8.92 15.44
N ASN A 22 -11.10 9.24 16.28
CA ASN A 22 -11.96 10.41 16.09
C ASN A 22 -11.26 11.72 16.52
N GLU A 23 -11.94 12.85 16.32
CA GLU A 23 -11.43 14.18 16.68
C GLU A 23 -11.08 14.32 18.18
N ALA A 24 -11.68 13.50 19.04
CA ALA A 24 -11.40 13.46 20.47
C ALA A 24 -10.20 12.56 20.86
N GLY A 25 -9.51 11.96 19.89
CA GLY A 25 -8.36 11.08 20.14
C GLY A 25 -8.73 9.66 20.60
N THR A 26 -9.99 9.27 20.48
CA THR A 26 -10.50 7.96 20.93
C THR A 26 -10.73 7.02 19.76
N TRP A 27 -10.51 5.72 19.98
CA TRP A 27 -10.72 4.68 18.97
C TRP A 27 -12.20 4.37 18.80
N GLN A 28 -12.63 4.25 17.54
CA GLN A 28 -14.00 3.92 17.17
C GLN A 28 -14.03 2.88 16.05
N ILE A 29 -14.98 1.94 16.12
CA ILE A 29 -15.30 1.01 15.02
C ILE A 29 -15.82 1.84 13.84
N GLY A 30 -15.34 1.52 12.63
CA GLY A 30 -15.70 2.20 11.39
C GLY A 30 -14.50 2.85 10.72
N ALA A 31 -14.64 3.14 9.42
CA ALA A 31 -13.58 3.73 8.60
C ALA A 31 -13.39 5.24 8.81
N GLY A 32 -14.26 5.88 9.60
CA GLY A 32 -14.25 7.33 9.76
C GLY A 32 -14.75 8.06 8.51
N LYS A 33 -14.45 9.36 8.44
CA LYS A 33 -14.78 10.22 7.29
C LYS A 33 -13.72 10.07 6.19
N GLN A 34 -14.16 10.13 4.94
CA GLN A 34 -13.27 10.22 3.78
C GLN A 34 -12.71 11.65 3.64
N PRO A 35 -11.52 11.81 3.03
CA PRO A 35 -10.67 10.73 2.50
C PRO A 35 -9.97 9.94 3.62
N TYR A 36 -9.75 8.64 3.38
CA TYR A 36 -9.11 7.74 4.33
C TYR A 36 -7.59 7.91 4.34
N PRO A 37 -6.92 7.85 5.50
CA PRO A 37 -5.47 7.98 5.55
C PRO A 37 -4.79 6.78 4.86
N LEU A 38 -3.70 7.07 4.16
CA LEU A 38 -2.88 6.08 3.46
C LEU A 38 -2.33 5.02 4.43
N PHE A 39 -2.38 3.74 4.02
CA PHE A 39 -1.67 2.69 4.74
C PHE A 39 -0.15 2.90 4.60
N GLY A 40 0.59 2.84 5.71
CA GLY A 40 2.03 3.13 5.73
C GLY A 40 2.38 4.59 5.97
N LEU A 41 1.40 5.48 6.19
CA LEU A 41 1.63 6.92 6.46
C LEU A 41 2.61 7.17 7.63
N ASN A 42 2.60 6.29 8.64
CA ASN A 42 3.50 6.37 9.79
C ASN A 42 4.99 6.26 9.40
N LEU A 43 5.32 5.65 8.26
CA LEU A 43 6.70 5.43 7.81
C LEU A 43 7.37 6.70 7.29
N PHE A 44 6.62 7.73 6.95
CA PHE A 44 7.13 8.94 6.30
C PHE A 44 8.03 9.77 7.22
N ARG A 45 8.06 9.45 8.52
CA ARG A 45 9.03 10.01 9.47
C ARG A 45 10.45 9.44 9.33
N TYR A 46 10.60 8.31 8.61
CA TYR A 46 11.86 7.59 8.43
C TYR A 46 12.38 7.67 6.98
N TYR A 47 11.50 7.95 6.02
CA TYR A 47 11.84 8.06 4.60
C TYR A 47 11.61 9.51 4.13
N GLY A 48 12.55 10.03 3.34
CA GLY A 48 12.49 11.37 2.75
C GLY A 48 12.08 11.35 1.28
N ALA A 49 11.93 12.54 0.71
CA ALA A 49 11.49 12.77 -0.68
C ALA A 49 12.30 12.04 -1.77
N SER A 50 13.56 11.69 -1.48
CA SER A 50 14.44 10.95 -2.41
C SER A 50 14.25 9.43 -2.36
N ASN A 51 13.50 8.89 -1.40
CA ASN A 51 13.21 7.47 -1.33
C ASN A 51 12.18 7.06 -2.40
N VAL A 52 12.31 5.82 -2.88
CA VAL A 52 11.32 5.20 -3.76
C VAL A 52 10.13 4.73 -2.94
N VAL A 53 8.93 5.10 -3.36
CA VAL A 53 7.66 4.63 -2.80
C VAL A 53 7.19 3.41 -3.58
N TYR A 54 6.95 2.30 -2.89
CA TYR A 54 6.39 1.08 -3.47
C TYR A 54 4.89 1.04 -3.17
N VAL A 55 4.07 1.00 -4.22
CA VAL A 55 2.60 1.02 -4.08
C VAL A 55 2.04 -0.35 -4.45
N ALA A 56 1.31 -0.96 -3.51
CA ALA A 56 0.63 -2.24 -3.71
C ALA A 56 -0.90 -2.05 -3.79
N GLU A 57 -1.62 -3.08 -4.23
CA GLU A 57 -3.09 -3.11 -4.24
C GLU A 57 -3.70 -3.32 -2.84
N GLY A 58 -3.08 -4.20 -2.05
CA GLY A 58 -3.57 -4.58 -0.73
C GLY A 58 -2.62 -4.27 0.42
N GLU A 59 -3.18 -4.12 1.62
CA GLU A 59 -2.41 -3.81 2.85
C GLU A 59 -1.38 -4.90 3.19
N LYS A 60 -1.71 -6.17 2.90
CA LYS A 60 -0.77 -7.30 3.11
C LYS A 60 0.45 -7.19 2.19
N ALA A 61 0.23 -6.87 0.92
CA ALA A 61 1.30 -6.66 -0.05
C ALA A 61 2.11 -5.40 0.29
N ALA A 62 1.47 -4.31 0.72
CA ALA A 62 2.17 -3.12 1.21
C ALA A 62 3.04 -3.45 2.43
N ALA A 63 2.53 -4.21 3.41
CA ALA A 63 3.28 -4.66 4.58
C ALA A 63 4.48 -5.55 4.20
N ALA A 64 4.36 -6.38 3.15
CA ALA A 64 5.47 -7.18 2.66
C ALA A 64 6.67 -6.34 2.23
N PHE A 65 6.45 -5.19 1.56
CA PHE A 65 7.55 -4.24 1.29
C PHE A 65 8.15 -3.68 2.58
N GLN A 66 7.32 -3.39 3.59
CA GLN A 66 7.79 -2.85 4.87
C GLN A 66 8.66 -3.86 5.62
N TYR A 67 8.34 -5.16 5.55
CA TYR A 67 9.19 -6.23 6.10
C TYR A 67 10.53 -6.38 5.38
N LEU A 68 10.67 -5.82 4.18
CA LEU A 68 11.92 -5.72 3.44
C LEU A 68 12.61 -4.36 3.61
N ASP A 69 12.18 -3.55 4.58
CA ASP A 69 12.69 -2.19 4.82
C ASP A 69 12.60 -1.29 3.56
N LEU A 70 11.45 -1.39 2.88
CA LEU A 70 11.06 -0.53 1.77
C LEU A 70 9.83 0.29 2.16
N LEU A 71 9.70 1.49 1.58
CA LEU A 71 8.54 2.36 1.80
C LEU A 71 7.32 1.83 1.03
N GLY A 72 6.67 0.82 1.61
CA GLY A 72 5.45 0.20 1.10
C GLY A 72 4.18 0.93 1.54
N VAL A 73 3.32 1.31 0.60
CA VAL A 73 2.04 1.99 0.85
C VAL A 73 0.90 1.42 0.01
N THR A 74 -0.34 1.69 0.41
CA THR A 74 -1.54 1.35 -0.37
C THR A 74 -2.77 2.14 0.12
N SER A 75 -3.86 2.12 -0.66
CA SER A 75 -5.18 2.53 -0.18
C SER A 75 -5.74 1.53 0.84
N PRO A 76 -6.30 1.98 1.97
CA PRO A 76 -6.95 1.09 2.91
C PRO A 76 -8.15 0.39 2.26
N PHE A 77 -8.46 -0.83 2.71
CA PHE A 77 -9.57 -1.65 2.21
C PHE A 77 -9.45 -2.17 0.76
N GLY A 78 -8.24 -2.19 0.20
CA GLY A 78 -7.95 -2.79 -1.11
C GLY A 78 -8.27 -1.89 -2.32
N ALA A 79 -8.23 -2.47 -3.52
CA ALA A 79 -8.29 -1.74 -4.80
C ALA A 79 -9.44 -0.74 -4.93
N ASP A 80 -10.64 -1.09 -4.49
CA ASP A 80 -11.85 -0.27 -4.72
C ASP A 80 -11.87 1.06 -3.93
N SER A 81 -10.88 1.28 -3.05
CA SER A 81 -10.82 2.45 -2.18
C SER A 81 -9.79 3.49 -2.60
N TYR A 82 -9.09 3.29 -3.73
CA TYR A 82 -8.09 4.26 -4.23
C TYR A 82 -8.68 5.69 -4.31
N ALA A 83 -9.88 5.85 -4.88
CA ALA A 83 -10.54 7.15 -5.04
C ALA A 83 -11.02 7.78 -3.72
N LYS A 84 -11.07 6.99 -2.64
CA LYS A 84 -11.50 7.40 -1.30
C LYS A 84 -10.32 7.64 -0.36
N THR A 85 -9.10 7.49 -0.85
CA THR A 85 -7.86 7.57 -0.08
C THR A 85 -7.23 8.95 -0.22
N ASP A 86 -6.69 9.45 0.88
CA ASP A 86 -5.87 10.66 0.88
C ASP A 86 -4.45 10.32 0.42
N TRP A 87 -4.16 10.62 -0.84
CA TRP A 87 -2.84 10.43 -1.43
C TRP A 87 -1.92 11.65 -1.27
N SER A 88 -2.43 12.77 -0.73
CA SER A 88 -1.67 14.02 -0.59
C SER A 88 -0.33 13.89 0.15
N PRO A 89 -0.14 12.97 1.13
CA PRO A 89 1.17 12.78 1.76
C PRO A 89 2.28 12.39 0.78
N LEU A 90 1.94 11.79 -0.37
CA LEU A 90 2.91 11.38 -1.38
C LEU A 90 3.41 12.52 -2.26
N LYS A 91 2.82 13.72 -2.18
CA LYS A 91 3.18 14.87 -3.02
C LYS A 91 4.66 15.24 -2.92
N ALA A 92 5.29 15.02 -1.76
CA ALA A 92 6.71 15.30 -1.54
C ALA A 92 7.66 14.30 -2.24
N TYR A 93 7.16 13.15 -2.67
CA TYR A 93 7.95 12.09 -3.29
C TYR A 93 7.91 12.20 -4.82
N GLN A 94 9.00 11.77 -5.47
CA GLN A 94 9.14 11.85 -6.92
C GLN A 94 9.25 10.47 -7.59
N GLN A 95 9.57 9.42 -6.84
CA GLN A 95 9.85 8.10 -7.41
C GLN A 95 8.86 7.07 -6.90
N PHE A 96 8.08 6.52 -7.82
CA PHE A 96 7.04 5.53 -7.52
C PHE A 96 7.24 4.26 -8.34
N VAL A 97 7.11 3.11 -7.68
CA VAL A 97 7.00 1.81 -8.33
C VAL A 97 5.70 1.16 -7.88
N ILE A 98 4.78 0.97 -8.81
CA ILE A 98 3.50 0.31 -8.56
C ILE A 98 3.65 -1.17 -8.90
N LEU A 99 3.35 -2.05 -7.95
CA LEU A 99 3.34 -3.50 -8.13
C LEU A 99 1.91 -4.01 -7.98
N PRO A 100 1.15 -4.10 -9.08
CA PRO A 100 -0.20 -4.61 -9.05
C PRO A 100 -0.23 -6.13 -8.85
N ASP A 101 -1.39 -6.63 -8.40
CA ASP A 101 -1.70 -8.05 -8.46
C ASP A 101 -1.66 -8.53 -9.93
N HIS A 102 -1.28 -9.79 -10.14
CA HIS A 102 -1.05 -10.34 -11.47
C HIS A 102 -2.36 -10.75 -12.16
N ASP A 103 -3.25 -9.78 -12.38
CA ASP A 103 -4.50 -9.93 -13.11
C ASP A 103 -4.94 -8.61 -13.78
N ALA A 104 -6.11 -8.61 -14.42
CA ALA A 104 -6.66 -7.43 -15.08
C ALA A 104 -7.17 -6.35 -14.09
N SER A 105 -7.59 -6.74 -12.89
CA SER A 105 -8.02 -5.81 -11.84
C SER A 105 -6.83 -5.01 -11.32
N GLY A 106 -5.71 -5.68 -11.06
CA GLY A 106 -4.47 -5.06 -10.65
C GLY A 106 -3.92 -4.08 -11.69
N GLN A 107 -4.00 -4.42 -12.99
CA GLN A 107 -3.61 -3.48 -14.05
C GLN A 107 -4.44 -2.19 -14.01
N LYS A 108 -5.76 -2.31 -13.83
CA LYS A 108 -6.65 -1.16 -13.71
C LYS A 108 -6.35 -0.33 -12.45
N TYR A 109 -6.10 -1.00 -11.32
CA TYR A 109 -5.68 -0.32 -10.09
C TYR A 109 -4.38 0.48 -10.31
N ALA A 110 -3.38 -0.12 -10.95
CA ALA A 110 -2.11 0.56 -11.23
C ALA A 110 -2.29 1.78 -12.14
N GLU A 111 -3.16 1.69 -13.15
CA GLU A 111 -3.50 2.82 -14.02
C GLU A 111 -4.11 3.98 -13.22
N GLU A 112 -5.13 3.70 -12.41
CA GLU A 112 -5.90 4.71 -11.68
C GLU A 112 -5.07 5.37 -10.56
N VAL A 113 -4.24 4.60 -9.86
CA VAL A 113 -3.30 5.14 -8.88
C VAL A 113 -2.24 6.00 -9.56
N ALA A 114 -1.67 5.56 -10.69
CA ALA A 114 -0.68 6.35 -11.41
C ALA A 114 -1.26 7.69 -11.88
N LYS A 115 -2.50 7.71 -12.40
CA LYS A 115 -3.23 8.95 -12.72
C LYS A 115 -3.35 9.85 -11.50
N THR A 116 -3.76 9.31 -10.37
CA THR A 116 -3.92 10.05 -9.11
C THR A 116 -2.59 10.67 -8.65
N LEU A 117 -1.48 9.92 -8.75
CA LEU A 117 -0.15 10.42 -8.41
C LEU A 117 0.33 11.53 -9.36
N LEU A 118 0.13 11.38 -10.67
CA LEU A 118 0.48 12.40 -11.67
C LEU A 118 -0.35 13.67 -11.53
N LEU A 119 -1.63 13.55 -11.14
CA LEU A 119 -2.48 14.70 -10.85
C LEU A 119 -1.95 15.53 -9.66
N MET A 120 -1.35 14.89 -8.66
CA MET A 120 -0.78 15.59 -7.51
C MET A 120 0.62 16.15 -7.78
N ASN A 121 1.41 15.47 -8.61
CA ASN A 121 2.77 15.83 -8.97
C ASN A 121 3.06 15.39 -10.41
N SER A 122 2.95 16.33 -11.36
CA SER A 122 3.18 16.08 -12.80
C SER A 122 4.59 15.57 -13.11
N GLU A 123 5.56 15.90 -12.26
CA GLU A 123 6.96 15.50 -12.40
C GLU A 123 7.27 14.14 -11.77
N ALA A 124 6.25 13.44 -11.25
CA ALA A 124 6.42 12.12 -10.66
C ALA A 124 6.92 11.10 -11.69
N SER A 125 8.03 10.45 -11.36
CA SER A 125 8.61 9.33 -12.09
C SER A 125 7.94 8.03 -11.64
N ILE A 126 6.92 7.60 -12.39
CA ILE A 126 6.15 6.39 -12.10
C ILE A 126 6.58 5.23 -13.00
N SER A 127 6.83 4.07 -12.39
CA SER A 127 6.99 2.81 -13.10
C SER A 127 5.99 1.78 -12.57
N VAL A 128 5.52 0.89 -13.44
CA VAL A 128 4.70 -0.26 -13.06
C VAL A 128 5.54 -1.52 -13.27
N CYS A 129 5.54 -2.43 -12.30
CA CYS A 129 6.33 -3.66 -12.36
C CYS A 129 5.43 -4.88 -12.15
N SER A 130 5.25 -5.67 -13.20
CA SER A 130 4.65 -7.01 -13.10
C SER A 130 5.75 -8.01 -12.81
N LEU A 131 5.73 -8.62 -11.61
CA LEU A 131 6.75 -9.61 -11.22
C LEU A 131 6.60 -10.88 -12.07
N PRO A 132 7.71 -11.40 -12.64
CA PRO A 132 7.65 -12.59 -13.46
C PRO A 132 7.40 -13.85 -12.62
N GLY A 133 6.67 -14.81 -13.20
CA GLY A 133 6.50 -16.14 -12.60
C GLY A 133 5.44 -16.23 -11.50
N LEU A 134 4.63 -15.18 -11.30
CA LEU A 134 3.51 -15.20 -10.38
C LEU A 134 2.31 -15.97 -10.94
N PRO A 135 1.51 -16.64 -10.09
CA PRO A 135 0.22 -17.19 -10.50
C PRO A 135 -0.76 -16.07 -10.90
N ASP A 136 -1.90 -16.46 -11.48
CA ASP A 136 -3.01 -15.53 -11.73
C ASP A 136 -3.51 -14.93 -10.41
N GLY A 137 -3.60 -13.59 -10.35
CA GLY A 137 -3.91 -12.83 -9.14
C GLY A 137 -2.81 -12.85 -8.07
N GLY A 138 -1.59 -13.30 -8.41
CA GLY A 138 -0.47 -13.33 -7.47
C GLY A 138 0.12 -11.95 -7.19
N ASP A 139 0.64 -11.74 -5.98
CA ASP A 139 1.25 -10.48 -5.53
C ASP A 139 2.70 -10.66 -5.02
N ILE A 140 3.28 -9.62 -4.40
CA ILE A 140 4.60 -9.70 -3.77
C ILE A 140 4.65 -10.72 -2.61
N VAL A 141 3.53 -10.95 -1.92
CA VAL A 141 3.46 -11.96 -0.85
C VAL A 141 3.65 -13.34 -1.47
N ASP A 142 3.02 -13.61 -2.61
CA ASP A 142 3.21 -14.87 -3.34
C ASP A 142 4.64 -15.03 -3.85
N TRP A 143 5.26 -13.93 -4.32
CA TRP A 143 6.68 -13.95 -4.69
C TRP A 143 7.59 -14.27 -3.50
N LEU A 144 7.33 -13.68 -2.34
CA LEU A 144 8.10 -13.97 -1.12
C LEU A 144 7.92 -15.43 -0.70
N LYS A 145 6.69 -15.93 -0.71
CA LYS A 145 6.39 -17.33 -0.36
C LYS A 145 6.93 -18.36 -1.34
N SER A 146 7.25 -17.95 -2.57
CA SER A 146 7.92 -18.83 -3.52
C SER A 146 9.43 -18.95 -3.25
N GLN A 147 9.99 -18.18 -2.33
CA GLN A 147 11.40 -18.28 -1.94
C GLN A 147 11.57 -19.38 -0.88
N GLU A 148 12.65 -20.15 -0.97
CA GLU A 148 12.91 -21.28 -0.07
C GLU A 148 12.92 -20.83 1.40
N GLU A 149 13.46 -19.64 1.68
CA GLU A 149 13.55 -19.07 3.02
C GLU A 149 12.20 -18.70 3.65
N LEU A 150 11.15 -18.53 2.82
CA LEU A 150 9.83 -18.05 3.24
C LEU A 150 8.68 -18.95 2.77
N ALA A 151 8.96 -20.21 2.41
CA ALA A 151 7.93 -21.16 1.98
C ALA A 151 6.79 -21.32 3.01
N ASP A 152 7.14 -21.33 4.30
CA ASP A 152 6.21 -21.46 5.43
C ASP A 152 5.78 -20.11 6.03
N TRP A 153 6.17 -18.99 5.42
CA TRP A 153 5.81 -17.67 5.91
C TRP A 153 4.30 -17.42 5.78
N ASP A 154 3.68 -16.96 6.87
CA ASP A 154 2.23 -16.69 6.91
C ASP A 154 1.84 -15.38 6.21
N GLY A 155 2.82 -14.53 5.93
CA GLY A 155 2.67 -13.22 5.32
C GLY A 155 2.27 -12.12 6.30
N PHE A 156 2.38 -12.37 7.60
CA PHE A 156 2.03 -11.42 8.66
C PHE A 156 3.16 -11.23 9.66
N GLU A 157 3.96 -12.26 9.95
CA GLU A 157 5.09 -12.13 10.85
C GLU A 157 6.25 -11.36 10.21
N PRO A 158 7.02 -10.56 10.98
CA PRO A 158 8.24 -9.95 10.48
C PRO A 158 9.23 -10.98 9.95
N ILE A 159 9.89 -10.65 8.82
CA ILE A 159 10.94 -11.48 8.23
C ILE A 159 12.24 -11.27 9.00
N GLN A 160 13.03 -12.33 9.20
CA GLN A 160 14.35 -12.23 9.84
C GLN A 160 15.25 -11.25 9.07
N PRO A 161 16.00 -10.34 9.74
CA PRO A 161 16.73 -9.26 9.08
C PRO A 161 17.67 -9.72 7.97
N GLU A 162 18.39 -10.83 8.17
CA GLU A 162 19.34 -11.36 7.19
C GLU A 162 18.64 -11.87 5.93
N VAL A 163 17.48 -12.52 6.11
CA VAL A 163 16.63 -12.99 5.00
C VAL A 163 15.98 -11.81 4.29
N ALA A 164 15.48 -10.83 5.05
CA ALA A 164 14.85 -9.63 4.50
C ALA A 164 15.82 -8.85 3.60
N GLU A 165 17.06 -8.62 4.05
CA GLU A 165 18.07 -7.91 3.26
C GLU A 165 18.44 -8.68 1.98
N TYR A 166 18.63 -9.99 2.08
CA TYR A 166 18.89 -10.85 0.92
C TYR A 166 17.75 -10.78 -0.13
N LEU A 167 16.50 -10.91 0.31
CA LEU A 167 15.34 -10.89 -0.57
C LEU A 167 15.06 -9.48 -1.11
N LYS A 168 15.29 -8.43 -0.33
CA LYS A 168 15.23 -7.04 -0.79
C LYS A 168 16.15 -6.81 -1.98
N VAL A 169 17.42 -7.20 -1.89
CA VAL A 169 18.38 -7.05 -2.99
C VAL A 169 17.90 -7.79 -4.25
N ARG A 170 17.37 -9.00 -4.11
CA ARG A 170 16.83 -9.77 -5.24
C ARG A 170 15.59 -9.14 -5.84
N LEU A 171 14.65 -8.68 -5.01
CA LEU A 171 13.44 -8.00 -5.43
C LEU A 171 13.79 -6.74 -6.22
N LEU A 172 14.67 -5.88 -5.70
CA LEU A 172 15.07 -4.64 -6.36
C LEU A 172 15.69 -4.89 -7.73
N LYS A 173 16.51 -5.95 -7.86
CA LYS A 173 17.06 -6.36 -9.16
C LYS A 173 15.96 -6.80 -10.13
N LEU A 174 14.99 -7.58 -9.67
CA LEU A 174 13.86 -8.02 -10.50
C LEU A 174 12.99 -6.85 -10.92
N VAL A 175 12.69 -5.93 -9.99
CA VAL A 175 11.94 -4.71 -10.26
C VAL A 175 12.64 -3.87 -11.32
N GLU A 176 13.96 -3.66 -11.22
CA GLU A 176 14.70 -2.89 -12.22
C GLU A 176 14.63 -3.53 -13.62
N GLN A 177 14.64 -4.85 -13.69
CA GLN A 177 14.60 -5.60 -14.96
C GLN A 177 13.23 -5.59 -15.63
N HIS A 178 12.15 -5.55 -14.85
CA HIS A 178 10.78 -5.75 -15.36
C HIS A 178 9.89 -4.51 -15.26
N LYS A 179 10.32 -3.46 -14.54
CA LYS A 179 9.56 -2.22 -14.47
C LYS A 179 9.48 -1.57 -15.84
N GLN A 180 8.29 -1.09 -16.17
CA GLN A 180 8.03 -0.30 -17.37
C GLN A 180 7.56 1.08 -16.94
N ARG A 181 7.92 2.10 -17.72
CA ARG A 181 7.46 3.47 -17.45
C ARG A 181 5.95 3.52 -17.65
N TYR A 182 5.23 4.20 -16.74
CA TYR A 182 3.78 4.34 -16.85
C TYR A 182 3.35 4.84 -18.25
N GLN A 183 4.04 5.85 -18.79
CA GLN A 183 3.74 6.42 -20.12
C GLN A 183 3.89 5.41 -21.26
N SER A 184 4.76 4.41 -21.10
CA SER A 184 4.93 3.35 -22.12
C SER A 184 3.82 2.31 -22.09
N ILE A 185 3.13 2.18 -20.96
CA ILE A 185 2.03 1.23 -20.75
C ILE A 185 0.69 1.90 -21.08
N PHE A 186 0.53 3.17 -20.72
CA PHE A 186 -0.71 3.94 -20.86
C PHE A 186 -0.46 5.26 -21.63
N PRO A 187 -0.36 5.20 -22.98
CA PRO A 187 0.05 6.35 -23.80
C PRO A 187 -1.04 7.44 -23.96
N GLU A 188 -2.31 7.15 -23.64
CA GLU A 188 -3.45 8.05 -23.93
C GLU A 188 -3.73 9.09 -22.82
N VAL A 189 -3.04 9.03 -21.68
CA VAL A 189 -3.31 9.94 -20.56
C VAL A 189 -2.47 11.21 -20.70
N GLN A 190 -3.02 12.22 -21.40
CA GLN A 190 -2.49 13.59 -21.38
C GLN A 190 -2.85 14.28 -20.05
N ASN A 191 -1.83 14.92 -19.45
CA ASN A 191 -1.92 15.70 -18.22
C ASN A 191 -3.14 16.64 -18.23
N GLN A 192 -4.13 16.37 -17.38
CA GLN A 192 -5.07 17.40 -16.96
C GLN A 192 -4.46 18.10 -15.76
N GLU A 193 -4.01 19.34 -15.96
CA GLU A 193 -3.64 20.23 -14.86
C GLU A 193 -4.90 20.50 -14.02
N ILE A 194 -4.90 20.02 -12.77
CA ILE A 194 -5.88 20.39 -11.76
C ILE A 194 -5.11 21.13 -10.67
N GLU A 195 -5.56 22.33 -10.32
CA GLU A 195 -4.88 23.16 -9.33
C GLU A 195 -4.84 22.46 -7.95
N PRO A 196 -3.67 22.44 -7.27
CA PRO A 196 -3.52 21.74 -6.01
C PRO A 196 -4.29 22.44 -4.89
N ASP A 197 -5.15 21.71 -4.20
CA ASP A 197 -5.74 22.16 -2.93
C ASP A 197 -4.66 22.17 -1.84
N SER A 198 -4.42 23.35 -1.27
CA SER A 198 -3.41 23.60 -0.26
C SER A 198 -3.97 23.24 1.11
N SER A 199 -3.86 21.97 1.50
CA SER A 199 -3.92 21.59 2.91
C SER A 199 -2.55 21.13 3.38
N GLU A 200 -1.84 22.03 4.05
CA GLU A 200 -0.76 21.64 4.95
C GLU A 200 -1.41 20.89 6.12
N ASN A 201 -1.00 19.64 6.40
CA ASN A 201 -1.29 19.11 7.71
C ASN A 201 -0.20 18.24 8.35
N CYS A 202 -0.10 18.51 9.64
CA CYS A 202 0.87 18.09 10.62
C CYS A 202 0.91 16.56 10.81
N LEU A 203 2.11 15.98 10.73
CA LEU A 203 2.39 14.61 11.16
C LEU A 203 2.41 14.57 12.69
N SER A 204 1.28 14.30 13.33
CA SER A 204 1.20 14.09 14.78
C SER A 204 1.50 12.63 15.19
N GLN A 205 1.86 12.42 16.46
CA GLN A 205 2.12 11.08 17.01
C GLN A 205 0.82 10.26 17.05
N VAL A 206 0.95 9.00 16.61
CA VAL A 206 -0.12 8.00 16.61
C VAL A 206 -0.41 7.55 18.06
N PRO A 207 -1.66 7.68 18.54
CA PRO A 207 -2.08 7.08 19.81
C PRO A 207 -1.97 5.54 19.76
N ALA A 208 -1.65 4.92 20.89
CA ALA A 208 -1.63 3.46 21.00
C ALA A 208 -3.04 2.87 20.76
N PHE A 209 -3.11 1.71 20.11
CA PHE A 209 -4.36 0.97 19.89
C PHE A 209 -4.80 0.29 21.20
N PRO A 210 -6.03 0.50 21.69
CA PRO A 210 -6.42 0.06 23.01
C PRO A 210 -7.04 -1.34 22.93
N SER A 211 -6.82 -2.14 23.97
CA SER A 211 -7.29 -3.53 24.05
C SER A 211 -8.81 -3.66 24.21
N ASP A 212 -9.53 -2.58 24.46
CA ASP A 212 -11.00 -2.53 24.57
C ASP A 212 -11.67 -2.12 23.25
N ALA A 213 -10.91 -1.76 22.21
CA ALA A 213 -11.45 -1.52 20.87
C ALA A 213 -11.87 -2.82 20.16
N TRP A 214 -11.47 -4.00 20.65
CA TRP A 214 -11.94 -5.26 20.08
C TRP A 214 -13.46 -5.40 20.26
N PRO A 215 -14.22 -5.85 19.23
CA PRO A 215 -15.63 -6.10 19.40
C PRO A 215 -15.78 -7.22 20.43
N PRO A 216 -16.71 -7.11 21.39
CA PRO A 216 -16.85 -8.11 22.46
C PRO A 216 -17.17 -9.51 21.91
N VAL A 217 -17.77 -9.59 20.71
CA VAL A 217 -18.03 -10.83 19.96
C VAL A 217 -17.99 -10.52 18.46
N ILE A 218 -17.18 -11.25 17.68
CA ILE A 218 -17.14 -11.17 16.21
C ILE A 218 -17.86 -12.38 15.63
N TRP A 219 -19.12 -12.62 16.00
CA TRP A 219 -19.88 -13.78 15.51
C TRP A 219 -21.37 -13.48 15.39
N GLU A 220 -21.84 -13.33 14.14
CA GLU A 220 -23.04 -13.97 13.55
C GLU A 220 -22.83 -14.18 12.02
#